data_AF-A0A5K0YRC0-F1
#
_entry.id   AF-A0A5K0YRC0-F1
#
_cell.length_a   1.000
_cell.length_b   1.000
_cell.length_c   1.000
_cell.angle_alpha   90.00
_cell.angle_beta   90.00
_cell.angle_gamma   90.00
#
_symmetry.space_group_name_H-M   'P 1'
#
loop_
_entity.id
_entity.type
_entity.pdbx_description
1 polymer ?
#
loop_
_entity_poly.entity_id
_entity_poly.type
_entity_poly.pdbx_seq_one_letter_code
_entity_poly.pdbx_strand_id
1 'polypeptide(L)' 'KCGRVEEQIELLKQKLRMIYQGEAFNGKPTKTARSHGKKFQVSIRQETSRVL' A
#
# COMPACT_ATOMS: atom_id res chain seq x y z
N LYS A 1 20.72 10.14 16.22
CA LYS A 1 20.09 10.13 14.87
C LYS A 1 20.12 8.70 14.34
N CYS A 2 19.02 7.95 14.46
CA CYS A 2 18.85 6.60 13.88
C CYS A 2 17.35 6.19 13.78
N GLY A 3 16.46 6.77 14.60
CA GLY A 3 15.04 6.36 14.66
C GLY A 3 14.22 6.49 13.36
N ARG A 4 14.63 7.34 12.41
CA ARG A 4 13.87 7.54 11.15
C ARG A 4 13.85 6.28 10.28
N VAL A 5 14.89 5.45 10.33
CA VAL A 5 14.95 4.20 9.54
C VAL A 5 14.04 3.14 10.14
N GLU A 6 14.05 2.99 11.47
CA GLU A 6 13.17 2.05 12.18
C GLU A 6 11.70 2.42 12.01
N GLU A 7 11.37 3.71 12.10
CA GLU A 7 10.02 4.21 11.81
C GLU A 7 9.59 3.91 10.37
N GLN A 8 10.50 4.06 9.40
CA GLN A 8 10.22 3.73 8.00
C GLN A 8 9.99 2.23 7.81
N ILE A 9 10.76 1.38 8.49
CA ILE A 9 10.61 -0.07 8.46
C ILE A 9 9.25 -0.48 9.03
N GLU A 10 8.86 0.06 10.19
CA GLU A 10 7.57 -0.25 10.81
C GLU A 10 6.39 0.23 9.95
N LEU A 11 6.50 1.41 9.34
CA LEU A 11 5.50 1.89 8.39
C LEU A 11 5.36 0.97 7.16
N LEU A 12 6.48 0.44 6.66
CA LEU A 12 6.50 -0.51 5.54
C LEU A 12 5.82 -1.83 5.92
N LYS A 13 6.15 -2.39 7.10
CA LYS A 13 5.51 -3.60 7.62
C LYS A 13 4.01 -3.43 7.79
N GLN A 14 3.56 -2.30 8.35
CA GLN A 14 2.14 -2.01 8.52
C GLN A 14 1.40 -1.94 7.17
N LYS A 15 1.98 -1.25 6.17
CA LYS A 15 1.41 -1.17 4.82
C LYS A 15 1.26 -2.54 4.16
N LEU A 16 2.28 -3.39 4.24
CA LEU A 16 2.22 -4.75 3.73
C LEU A 16 1.12 -5.55 4.43
N ARG A 17 1.00 -5.46 5.76
CA ARG A 17 -0.04 -6.14 6.53
C ARG A 17 -1.45 -5.76 6.06
N MET A 18 -1.72 -4.46 5.88
CA MET A 18 -3.01 -3.98 5.39
C MET A 18 -3.34 -4.47 3.98
N ILE A 19 -2.32 -4.62 3.12
CA ILE A 19 -2.51 -5.17 1.77
C ILE A 19 -2.85 -6.67 1.83
N TYR A 20 -2.11 -7.46 2.62
CA TYR A 20 -2.34 -8.89 2.75
C TYR A 20 -3.66 -9.23 3.46
N GLN A 21 -4.06 -8.45 4.46
CA GLN A 21 -5.34 -8.61 5.14
C GLN A 21 -6.54 -8.11 4.32
N GLY A 22 -6.29 -7.50 3.16
CA GLY A 22 -7.34 -6.95 2.29
C GLY A 22 -7.98 -5.66 2.81
N GLU A 23 -7.53 -5.14 3.97
CA GLU A 23 -8.00 -3.90 4.57
C GLU A 23 -7.75 -2.69 3.65
N ALA A 24 -6.60 -2.66 2.97
CA ALA A 24 -6.25 -1.57 2.05
C ALA A 24 -7.17 -1.49 0.79
N PHE A 25 -7.98 -2.53 0.56
CA PHE A 25 -8.87 -2.65 -0.59
C PHE A 25 -10.32 -2.96 -0.19
N ASN A 26 -10.65 -2.92 1.10
CA ASN A 26 -11.96 -3.31 1.66
C ASN A 26 -12.44 -4.68 1.14
N GLY A 27 -11.53 -5.67 1.08
CA GLY A 27 -11.82 -7.01 0.57
C GLY A 27 -12.03 -7.10 -0.95
N LYS A 28 -11.84 -6.00 -1.70
CA LYS A 28 -11.94 -6.00 -3.17
C LYS A 28 -10.59 -6.32 -3.81
N PRO A 29 -10.57 -6.91 -5.02
CA PRO A 29 -9.33 -7.18 -5.74
C PRO A 29 -8.63 -5.90 -6.25
N THR A 30 -9.37 -4.79 -6.36
CA THR A 30 -8.89 -3.51 -6.88
C THR A 30 -9.47 -2.33 -6.11
N LYS A 31 -8.69 -1.24 -5.99
CA LYS A 31 -9.12 0.05 -5.44
C LYS A 31 -8.96 1.16 -6.49
N THR A 32 -9.78 2.20 -6.38
CA THR A 32 -9.63 3.38 -7.25
C THR A 32 -8.60 4.32 -6.64
N ALA A 33 -7.53 4.61 -7.38
CA ALA A 33 -6.52 5.61 -7.04
C ALA A 33 -6.62 6.82 -7.96
N ARG A 34 -5.98 7.93 -7.56
CA ARG A 34 -5.86 9.13 -8.40
C ARG A 34 -4.42 9.58 -8.52
N SER A 35 -4.04 9.95 -9.75
CA SER A 35 -2.72 10.50 -10.09
C SER A 35 -2.93 11.62 -11.08
N HIS A 36 -2.40 12.80 -10.76
CA HIS A 36 -2.58 14.02 -11.55
C HIS A 36 -4.05 14.27 -11.97
N GLY A 37 -4.99 14.03 -11.05
CA GLY A 37 -6.44 14.20 -11.28
C GLY A 37 -7.13 13.05 -12.02
N LYS A 38 -6.40 12.11 -12.63
CA LYS A 38 -6.97 10.97 -13.35
C LYS A 38 -7.26 9.80 -12.39
N LYS A 39 -8.45 9.20 -12.52
CA LYS A 39 -8.84 7.97 -11.80
C LYS A 39 -8.29 6.75 -12.54
N PHE A 40 -7.74 5.81 -11.79
CA PHE A 40 -7.34 4.50 -12.30
C PHE A 40 -7.58 3.43 -11.24
N GLN A 41 -7.75 2.19 -11.68
CA GLN A 41 -7.83 1.05 -10.77
C GLN A 41 -6.42 0.54 -10.48
N VAL A 42 -6.15 0.28 -9.22
CA VAL A 42 -4.94 -0.38 -8.75
C VAL A 42 -5.35 -1.72 -8.20
N SER A 43 -4.67 -2.79 -8.64
CA SER A 43 -4.84 -4.14 -8.11
C SER A 43 -3.97 -4.37 -6.88
N ILE A 44 -4.34 -5.36 -6.06
CA ILE A 44 -3.51 -5.81 -4.94
C ILE A 44 -2.08 -6.12 -5.41
N ARG A 45 -1.92 -6.85 -6.52
CA ARG A 45 -0.60 -7.20 -7.07
C ARG A 45 0.25 -5.97 -7.39
N GLN A 46 -0.33 -4.98 -8.06
CA GLN A 46 0.38 -3.74 -8.40
C GLN A 46 0.83 -2.97 -7.15
N GLU A 47 0.00 -2.92 -6.11
CA GLU A 47 0.34 -2.23 -4.87
C GLU A 47 1.41 -3.00 -4.07
N THR A 48 1.30 -4.33 -4.01
CA THR A 48 2.33 -5.19 -3.39
C THR A 48 3.68 -5.02 -4.08
N SER A 49 3.73 -5.05 -5.42
CA SER A 49 4.96 -4.86 -6.20
C SER A 49 5.54 -3.44 -6.11
N ARG A 50 4.78 -2.45 -5.61
CA ARG A 50 5.29 -1.09 -5.39
C ARG A 50 5.92 -0.92 -4.00
N VAL A 51 5.49 -1.74 -3.05
CA VAL A 51 5.96 -1.68 -1.66
C VAL A 51 7.19 -2.56 -1.45
N LEU A 52 7.30 -3.67 -2.18
CA LEU A 52 8.47 -4.55 -2.26
C LEU A 52 9.43 -4.08 -3.35
#